data_AF-A0A5C4R0B0-F1
#
_entry.id   AF-A0A5C4R0B0-F1
#
_cell.length_a   1.000
_cell.length_b   1.000
_cell.length_c   1.000
_cell.angle_alpha   90.00
_cell.angle_beta   90.00
_cell.angle_gamma   90.00
#
_symmetry.space_group_name_H-M   'P 1'
#
loop_
_entity.id
_entity.type
_entity.pdbx_description
1 polymer ?
#
loop_
_entity_poly.entity_id
_entity_poly.type
_entity_poly.pdbx_seq_one_letter_code
_entity_poly.pdbx_strand_id
1 'polypeptide(L)'
;MRPKRTLLATATLAVALTAGMTMALAPMASAGTTLGASAAEKGRYFGAAVATGKLSDGTYVGILNREFNSVVAENEMKWDATEPQQGRFSYTGGDRLVSHARANGMSV
;
A
#
# COMPACT_ATOMS: atom_id res chain seq x y z
N MET A 1 45.16 46.79 -1.36
CA MET A 1 44.92 45.76 -0.32
C MET A 1 43.73 46.23 0.51
N ARG A 2 42.57 45.57 0.74
CA ARG A 2 42.06 44.20 0.58
C ARG A 2 40.51 44.26 0.39
N PRO A 3 39.92 43.89 -0.78
CA PRO A 3 38.46 43.67 -0.91
C PRO A 3 38.05 42.20 -0.66
N LYS A 4 38.99 41.35 -0.24
CA LYS A 4 38.79 39.89 -0.15
C LYS A 4 37.87 39.44 0.99
N ARG A 5 37.56 40.30 1.98
CA ARG A 5 36.73 39.92 3.15
C ARG A 5 35.22 40.01 2.90
N THR A 6 34.79 40.99 2.09
CA THR A 6 33.36 41.23 1.84
C THR A 6 32.75 40.20 0.87
N LEU A 7 33.54 39.72 -0.10
CA LEU A 7 33.15 38.67 -1.04
C LEU A 7 32.97 37.28 -0.39
N LEU A 8 33.70 37.00 0.71
CA LEU A 8 33.52 35.74 1.44
C LEU A 8 32.22 35.72 2.27
N ALA A 9 31.82 36.86 2.84
CA ALA A 9 30.64 36.93 3.71
C ALA A 9 29.30 36.84 2.94
N THR A 10 29.25 37.30 1.69
CA THR A 10 28.07 37.18 0.82
C THR A 10 27.94 35.79 0.22
N ALA A 11 29.06 35.13 -0.12
CA ALA A 11 29.06 33.75 -0.61
C ALA A 11 28.58 32.75 0.45
N THR A 12 28.97 32.92 1.72
CA THR A 12 28.51 32.04 2.81
C THR A 12 27.03 32.20 3.11
N LEU A 13 26.49 33.43 3.05
CA LEU A 13 25.07 33.67 3.26
C LEU A 13 24.21 33.09 2.13
N ALA A 14 24.63 33.26 0.87
CA ALA A 14 23.93 32.69 -0.28
C ALA A 14 23.92 31.14 -0.27
N VAL A 15 25.02 30.51 0.15
CA VAL A 15 25.10 29.04 0.32
C VAL A 15 24.24 28.55 1.50
N ALA A 16 24.19 29.28 2.60
CA ALA A 16 23.35 28.93 3.75
C ALA A 16 21.86 29.04 3.44
N LEU A 17 21.44 30.06 2.67
CA LEU A 17 20.06 30.23 2.23
C LEU A 17 19.64 29.16 1.22
N THR A 18 20.48 28.79 0.25
CA THR A 18 20.16 27.72 -0.70
C THR A 18 20.12 26.34 -0.03
N ALA A 19 21.03 26.05 0.90
CA ALA A 19 21.02 24.80 1.67
C ALA A 19 19.82 24.72 2.64
N GLY A 20 19.45 25.83 3.28
CA GLY A 20 18.26 25.89 4.13
C GLY A 20 16.96 25.69 3.35
N MET A 21 16.89 26.24 2.13
CA MET A 21 15.70 26.13 1.28
C MET A 21 15.55 24.71 0.71
N THR A 22 16.64 24.01 0.34
CA THR A 22 16.54 22.61 -0.11
C THR A 22 16.12 21.64 1.02
N MET A 23 16.52 21.89 2.27
CA MET A 23 16.04 21.08 3.40
C MET A 23 14.58 21.37 3.76
N ALA A 24 14.12 22.62 3.63
CA ALA A 24 12.71 22.98 3.86
C ALA A 24 11.75 22.45 2.79
N LEU A 25 12.26 22.22 1.57
CA LEU A 25 11.51 21.66 0.43
C LEU A 25 11.73 20.15 0.26
N ALA A 26 12.55 19.52 1.09
CA ALA A 26 12.70 18.07 1.07
C ALA A 26 11.38 17.43 1.49
N PRO A 27 10.82 16.50 0.69
CA PRO A 27 9.63 15.78 1.11
C PRO A 27 9.93 15.05 2.41
N MET A 28 9.15 15.32 3.45
CA MET A 28 9.23 14.58 4.69
C MET A 28 8.91 13.12 4.39
N ALA A 29 9.83 12.22 4.70
CA ALA A 29 9.60 10.79 4.53
C ALA A 29 8.44 10.38 5.44
N SER A 30 7.27 10.15 4.86
CA SER A 30 6.15 9.48 5.51
C SER A 30 6.27 8.01 5.16
N ALA A 31 6.57 7.17 6.14
CA ALA A 31 6.48 5.73 5.97
C ALA A 31 5.03 5.28 6.18
N GLY A 32 4.50 4.48 5.27
CA GLY A 32 3.25 3.77 5.48
C GLY A 32 3.27 3.02 6.81
N THR A 33 2.22 3.18 7.62
CA THR A 33 2.09 2.49 8.91
C THR A 33 1.49 1.09 8.78
N THR A 34 1.22 0.66 7.55
CA THR A 34 0.56 -0.61 7.20
C THR A 34 1.27 -1.25 6.00
N LEU A 35 1.23 -2.57 5.87
CA LEU A 35 1.96 -3.28 4.80
C LEU A 35 1.59 -2.79 3.39
N GLY A 36 0.29 -2.64 3.11
CA GLY A 36 -0.24 -2.18 1.83
C GLY A 36 0.17 -0.75 1.50
N ALA A 37 0.09 0.18 2.46
CA ALA A 37 0.53 1.56 2.25
C ALA A 37 2.03 1.64 1.93
N SER A 38 2.87 0.91 2.67
CA SER A 38 4.33 0.88 2.45
C SER A 38 4.70 0.29 1.09
N ALA A 39 3.96 -0.73 0.63
CA ALA A 39 4.13 -1.27 -0.72
C ALA A 39 3.69 -0.27 -1.81
N ALA A 40 2.57 0.43 -1.59
CA ALA A 40 2.01 1.38 -2.54
C ALA A 40 2.93 2.59 -2.80
N GLU A 41 3.66 3.06 -1.78
CA GLU A 41 4.71 4.08 -1.93
C GLU A 41 5.82 3.68 -2.92
N LYS A 42 5.98 2.37 -3.17
CA LYS A 42 6.91 1.81 -4.15
C LYS A 42 6.23 1.31 -5.42
N GLY A 43 4.98 1.71 -5.66
CA GLY A 43 4.17 1.28 -6.80
C GLY A 43 3.87 -0.22 -6.79
N ARG A 44 3.82 -0.85 -5.61
CA ARG A 44 3.56 -2.29 -5.42
C ARG A 44 2.34 -2.51 -4.54
N TYR A 45 1.86 -3.75 -4.52
CA TYR A 45 0.84 -4.19 -3.58
C TYR A 45 1.44 -5.11 -2.51
N PHE A 46 0.73 -5.27 -1.41
CA PHE A 46 0.97 -6.29 -0.40
C PHE A 46 -0.33 -7.04 -0.17
N GLY A 47 -0.32 -8.35 -0.44
CA GLY A 47 -1.56 -9.15 -0.50
C GLY A 47 -1.61 -10.32 0.47
N ALA A 48 -2.83 -10.84 0.66
CA ALA A 48 -3.12 -11.99 1.52
C ALA A 48 -4.02 -13.02 0.80
N ALA A 49 -3.83 -14.29 1.13
CA ALA A 49 -4.82 -15.33 0.82
C ALA A 49 -5.96 -15.26 1.83
N VAL A 50 -7.19 -15.27 1.34
CA VAL A 50 -8.40 -15.08 2.16
C VAL A 50 -9.34 -16.26 2.00
N ALA A 51 -9.65 -16.90 3.12
CA ALA A 51 -10.80 -17.81 3.24
C ALA A 51 -12.06 -17.01 3.58
N THR A 52 -13.07 -17.08 2.72
CA THR A 52 -14.31 -16.32 2.85
C THR A 52 -15.13 -16.73 4.09
N GLY A 53 -14.95 -17.95 4.58
CA GLY A 53 -15.52 -18.43 5.85
C GLY A 53 -14.97 -17.70 7.09
N LYS A 54 -13.86 -16.96 6.97
CA LYS A 54 -13.27 -16.15 8.05
C LYS A 54 -13.74 -14.70 8.03
N LEU A 55 -14.53 -14.28 7.03
CA LEU A 55 -15.00 -12.90 6.91
C LEU A 55 -16.05 -12.49 7.96
N SER A 56 -16.48 -13.41 8.82
CA SER A 56 -17.28 -13.11 10.01
C SER A 56 -16.44 -12.94 11.28
N ASP A 57 -15.14 -13.22 11.24
CA ASP A 57 -14.22 -13.00 12.36
C ASP A 57 -13.72 -11.55 12.34
N GLY A 58 -14.15 -10.76 13.33
CA GLY A 58 -13.82 -9.34 13.41
C GLY A 58 -12.33 -9.05 13.58
N THR A 59 -11.58 -9.92 14.26
CA THR A 59 -10.13 -9.75 14.40
C THR A 59 -9.44 -10.00 13.07
N TYR A 60 -9.82 -11.08 12.39
CA TYR A 60 -9.30 -11.42 11.06
C TYR A 60 -9.57 -10.29 10.05
N VAL A 61 -10.82 -9.84 9.93
CA VAL A 61 -11.22 -8.79 9.00
C VAL A 61 -10.59 -7.44 9.37
N GLY A 62 -10.47 -7.13 10.66
CA GLY A 62 -9.82 -5.91 11.13
C GLY A 62 -8.35 -5.82 10.74
N ILE A 63 -7.62 -6.94 10.77
CA ILE A 63 -6.23 -6.99 10.29
C ILE A 63 -6.20 -6.98 8.75
N LEU A 64 -7.03 -7.81 8.10
CA LEU A 64 -7.08 -7.91 6.64
C LEU A 64 -7.30 -6.55 5.98
N ASN A 65 -8.31 -5.81 6.46
CA ASN A 65 -8.70 -4.52 5.87
C ASN A 65 -7.72 -3.39 6.18
N ARG A 66 -6.95 -3.51 7.28
CA ARG A 66 -5.95 -2.52 7.65
C ARG A 66 -4.64 -2.72 6.90
N GLU A 67 -4.18 -3.96 6.77
CA GLU A 67 -2.81 -4.24 6.34
C GLU A 67 -2.66 -4.49 4.83
N PHE A 68 -3.70 -4.97 4.13
CA PHE A 68 -3.56 -5.47 2.77
C PHE A 68 -4.33 -4.63 1.75
N ASN A 69 -3.78 -4.50 0.54
CA ASN A 69 -4.42 -3.81 -0.58
C ASN A 69 -4.64 -4.71 -1.81
N SER A 70 -4.39 -6.02 -1.66
CA SER A 70 -4.66 -7.04 -2.66
C SER A 70 -5.04 -8.36 -1.97
N VAL A 71 -5.96 -9.14 -2.54
CA VAL A 71 -6.36 -10.43 -1.97
C VAL A 71 -6.42 -11.51 -3.04
N VAL A 72 -6.15 -12.74 -2.65
CA VAL A 72 -6.37 -13.93 -3.49
C VAL A 72 -7.29 -14.90 -2.75
N ALA A 73 -8.11 -15.64 -3.48
CA ALA A 73 -8.93 -16.69 -2.88
C ALA A 73 -8.03 -17.80 -2.34
N GLU A 74 -8.18 -18.16 -1.07
CA GLU A 74 -7.41 -19.27 -0.50
C GLU A 74 -7.83 -20.59 -1.16
N ASN A 75 -9.14 -20.79 -1.34
CA ASN A 75 -9.69 -22.00 -1.98
C ASN A 75 -10.89 -21.72 -2.91
N GLU A 76 -11.60 -20.62 -2.73
CA GLU A 76 -12.92 -20.38 -3.30
C GLU A 76 -12.96 -20.23 -4.83
N MET A 77 -11.80 -20.05 -5.46
CA MET A 77 -11.65 -19.99 -6.91
C MET A 77 -10.87 -21.18 -7.49
N LYS A 78 -10.58 -22.21 -6.68
CA LYS A 78 -10.02 -23.47 -7.17
C LYS A 78 -11.09 -24.24 -7.96
N TRP A 79 -10.65 -25.24 -8.73
CA TRP A 79 -11.53 -25.99 -9.62
C TRP A 79 -12.65 -26.69 -8.84
N ASP A 80 -12.32 -27.41 -7.77
CA ASP A 80 -13.28 -28.11 -6.92
C ASP A 80 -14.33 -27.18 -6.30
N ALA A 81 -13.97 -25.92 -5.99
CA ALA A 81 -14.89 -24.92 -5.51
C ALA A 81 -15.79 -24.33 -6.62
N THR A 82 -15.21 -24.07 -7.80
CA THR A 82 -15.90 -23.39 -8.92
C THR A 82 -16.70 -24.32 -9.80
N GLU A 83 -16.36 -25.60 -9.88
CA GLU A 83 -17.05 -26.64 -10.67
C GLU A 83 -17.05 -27.98 -9.90
N PRO A 84 -17.81 -28.10 -8.79
CA PRO A 84 -17.84 -29.32 -7.97
C PRO A 84 -18.39 -30.55 -8.69
N GLN A 85 -19.15 -30.35 -9.77
CA GLN A 85 -19.59 -31.38 -10.70
C GLN A 85 -19.46 -30.84 -12.11
N GLN A 86 -19.03 -31.66 -13.07
CA GLN A 86 -18.79 -31.22 -14.45
C GLN A 86 -20.00 -30.50 -15.04
N GLY A 87 -19.78 -29.28 -15.55
CA GLY A 87 -20.81 -28.40 -16.10
C GLY A 87 -21.69 -27.70 -15.07
N ARG A 88 -21.48 -27.91 -13.77
CA ARG A 88 -22.21 -27.24 -12.67
C ARG A 88 -21.27 -26.31 -11.93
N PHE A 89 -21.27 -25.05 -12.36
CA PHE A 89 -20.45 -24.02 -11.74
C PHE A 89 -21.10 -23.40 -10.50
N SER A 90 -20.26 -23.00 -9.54
CA SER A 90 -20.64 -22.19 -8.38
C SER A 90 -19.57 -21.14 -8.12
N TYR A 91 -19.93 -19.86 -8.24
CA TYR A 91 -19.01 -18.75 -7.97
C TYR A 91 -19.24 -18.10 -6.61
N THR A 92 -20.17 -18.60 -5.81
CA THR A 92 -20.62 -17.98 -4.54
C THR A 92 -19.47 -17.57 -3.61
N GLY A 93 -18.47 -18.45 -3.45
CA GLY A 93 -17.28 -18.15 -2.64
C GLY A 93 -16.43 -17.06 -3.29
N GLY A 94 -16.08 -17.20 -4.57
CA GLY A 94 -15.32 -16.21 -5.31
C GLY A 94 -15.99 -14.83 -5.35
N ASP A 95 -17.30 -14.78 -5.58
CA ASP A 95 -18.10 -13.55 -5.61
C ASP A 95 -18.09 -12.85 -4.24
N ARG A 96 -18.15 -13.61 -3.15
CA ARG A 96 -18.03 -13.06 -1.79
C ARG A 96 -16.66 -12.43 -1.56
N LEU A 97 -15.58 -13.08 -2.00
CA LEU A 97 -14.23 -12.52 -1.92
C LEU A 97 -14.10 -11.23 -2.74
N VAL A 98 -14.52 -11.27 -4.02
CA VAL A 98 -14.42 -10.12 -4.92
C VAL A 98 -15.24 -8.94 -4.40
N SER A 99 -16.42 -9.21 -3.84
CA SER A 99 -17.26 -8.18 -3.22
C SER A 99 -16.60 -7.55 -2.01
N HIS A 100 -15.99 -8.35 -1.13
CA HIS A 100 -15.21 -7.86 0.02
C HIS A 100 -14.02 -6.99 -0.44
N ALA A 101 -13.26 -7.47 -1.42
CA ALA A 101 -12.11 -6.75 -1.96
C ALA A 101 -12.50 -5.38 -2.51
N ARG A 102 -13.54 -5.34 -3.37
CA ARG A 102 -14.06 -4.09 -3.95
C ARG A 102 -14.56 -3.11 -2.90
N ALA A 103 -15.28 -3.60 -1.89
CA ALA A 103 -15.79 -2.76 -0.80
C ALA A 103 -14.67 -2.10 0.03
N ASN A 104 -13.48 -2.70 0.05
CA ASN A 104 -12.31 -2.20 0.79
C ASN A 104 -11.22 -1.60 -0.12
N GLY A 105 -11.50 -1.39 -1.41
CA GLY A 105 -10.52 -0.81 -2.34
C GLY A 105 -9.31 -1.70 -2.63
N MET A 106 -9.44 -3.01 -2.45
CA MET A 106 -8.38 -3.98 -2.72
C MET A 106 -8.46 -4.51 -4.16
N SER A 107 -7.32 -4.84 -4.75
CA SER A 107 -7.27 -5.66 -5.98
C SER A 107 -7.52 -7.14 -5.68
N VAL A 108 -7.87 -7.91 -6.71
CA VAL A 108 -8.03 -9.38 -6.69
C VAL A 108 -7.17 -9.99 -7.78
#